data_AF-A0A6F8YAZ7-F1
#
_entry.id   AF-A0A6F8YAZ7-F1
#
_cell.length_a   1.000
_cell.length_b   1.000
_cell.length_c   1.000
_cell.angle_alpha   90.00
_cell.angle_beta   90.00
_cell.angle_gamma   90.00
#
_symmetry.space_group_name_H-M   'P 1'
#
loop_
_entity.id
_entity.type
_entity.pdbx_description
1 polymer ?
#
loop_
_entity_poly.entity_id
_entity_poly.type
_entity_poly.pdbx_seq_one_letter_code
_entity_poly.pdbx_strand_id
1 'polypeptide(L)'
;MSRTDLVAALASISGGAFDDTDYVGYFVNQHGEQLVFVQRPGEAQAVLLHSDLGWEPVRISPDMFRIGIEGVSESSAFTRVPIIGDVILNHPEALWLTACFQASAWLRDG
;
A
#
# COMPACT_ATOMS: atom_id res chain seq x y z
N MET A 1 8.80 21.66 -7.15
CA MET A 1 9.00 20.56 -6.20
C MET A 1 9.68 19.44 -6.96
N SER A 2 10.88 19.04 -6.54
CA SER A 2 11.59 17.90 -7.15
C SER A 2 11.01 16.58 -6.64
N ARG A 3 11.33 15.46 -7.30
CA ARG A 3 10.96 14.11 -6.81
C ARG A 3 11.56 13.85 -5.43
N THR A 4 12.82 14.24 -5.22
CA THR A 4 13.51 14.10 -3.92
C THR A 4 12.79 14.87 -2.81
N ASP A 5 12.32 16.10 -3.09
CA ASP A 5 11.54 16.88 -2.11
C ASP A 5 10.22 16.19 -1.74
N LEU A 6 9.54 15.59 -2.73
CA LEU A 6 8.30 14.84 -2.50
C LEU A 6 8.57 13.60 -1.64
N VAL A 7 9.59 12.82 -1.97
CA VAL A 7 9.95 11.61 -1.20
C VAL A 7 10.33 11.97 0.23
N ALA A 8 11.10 13.04 0.45
CA ALA A 8 11.44 13.52 1.78
C ALA A 8 10.20 13.95 2.57
N ALA A 9 9.25 14.65 1.93
CA ALA A 9 7.99 15.02 2.56
C ALA A 9 7.16 13.78 2.96
N LEU A 10 7.09 12.77 2.07
CA LEU A 10 6.39 11.52 2.33
C LEU A 10 7.02 10.76 3.50
N ALA A 11 8.35 10.61 3.51
CA ALA A 11 9.08 9.98 4.61
C ALA A 11 8.82 10.70 5.95
N SER A 12 8.77 12.04 5.92
CA SER A 12 8.48 12.84 7.11
C SER A 12 7.07 12.63 7.66
N ILE A 13 6.04 12.47 6.81
CA ILE A 13 4.66 12.30 7.28
C ILE A 13 4.37 10.86 7.71
N SER A 14 5.00 9.87 7.07
CA SER A 14 4.75 8.46 7.32
C SER A 14 5.74 7.83 8.30
N GLY A 15 6.76 8.58 8.75
CA GLY A 15 7.88 8.03 9.53
C GLY A 15 8.69 6.96 8.80
N GLY A 16 8.57 6.88 7.47
CA GLY A 16 9.15 5.81 6.68
C GLY A 16 10.62 6.01 6.38
N ALA A 17 11.38 4.93 6.34
CA ALA A 17 12.80 4.94 5.97
C ALA A 17 12.96 4.57 4.50
N PHE A 18 12.80 5.52 3.58
CA PHE A 18 12.94 5.32 2.14
C PHE A 18 13.48 6.57 1.47
N ASP A 19 14.09 6.42 0.29
CA ASP A 19 14.80 7.50 -0.40
C ASP A 19 14.48 7.55 -1.91
N ASP A 20 15.22 8.38 -2.63
CA ASP A 20 14.99 8.60 -4.06
C ASP A 20 15.53 7.46 -4.95
N THR A 21 16.12 6.42 -4.40
CA THR A 21 16.42 5.18 -5.12
C THR A 21 15.24 4.22 -5.14
N ASP A 22 14.28 4.41 -4.22
CA ASP A 22 13.09 3.57 -4.09
C ASP A 22 11.99 3.99 -5.09
N TYR A 23 11.18 3.02 -5.53
CA TYR A 23 9.88 3.35 -6.11
C TYR A 23 8.93 3.68 -4.96
N VAL A 24 8.47 4.94 -4.95
CA VAL A 24 7.53 5.46 -3.95
C VAL A 24 6.23 5.84 -4.63
N GLY A 25 5.15 5.14 -4.29
CA GLY A 25 3.79 5.49 -4.66
C GLY A 25 3.09 6.21 -3.51
N TYR A 26 2.32 7.24 -3.81
CA TYR A 26 1.44 7.91 -2.85
C TYR A 26 0.01 7.95 -3.38
N PHE A 27 -0.96 7.68 -2.50
CA PHE A 27 -2.37 7.70 -2.82
C PHE A 27 -3.20 8.18 -1.64
N VAL A 28 -4.29 8.87 -1.95
CA VAL A 28 -5.31 9.27 -0.97
C VAL A 28 -6.63 8.69 -1.43
N ASN A 29 -7.24 7.87 -0.59
CA ASN A 29 -8.52 7.24 -0.91
C ASN A 29 -9.69 8.24 -0.77
N GLN A 30 -10.91 7.77 -1.06
CA GLN A 30 -12.13 8.58 -0.95
C GLN A 30 -12.50 9.00 0.48
N HIS A 31 -11.90 8.38 1.50
CA HIS A 31 -12.08 8.68 2.92
C HIS A 31 -11.01 9.66 3.44
N GLY A 32 -10.07 10.08 2.60
CA GLY A 32 -8.96 10.95 2.98
C GLY A 32 -7.81 10.20 3.66
N GLU A 33 -7.84 8.88 3.71
CA GLU A 33 -6.75 8.06 4.22
C GLU A 33 -5.62 8.04 3.21
N GLN A 34 -4.40 8.09 3.74
CA GLN A 34 -3.19 8.26 2.96
C GLN A 34 -2.37 6.97 2.99
N LEU A 35 -1.90 6.57 1.83
CA LEU A 35 -1.12 5.36 1.64
C LEU A 35 0.21 5.71 0.98
N VAL A 36 1.30 5.13 1.49
CA VAL A 36 2.61 5.16 0.86
C VAL A 36 3.04 3.72 0.57
N PHE A 37 3.33 3.45 -0.69
CA PHE A 37 3.90 2.20 -1.16
C PHE A 37 5.38 2.41 -1.45
N VAL A 38 6.23 1.50 -0.96
CA VAL A 38 7.67 1.58 -1.16
C VAL A 38 8.18 0.24 -1.67
N GLN A 39 8.77 0.24 -2.87
CA GLN A 39 9.51 -0.90 -3.40
C GLN A 39 10.97 -0.49 -3.52
N ARG A 40 11.84 -1.16 -2.74
CA ARG A 40 13.28 -1.00 -2.85
C ARG A 40 13.85 -1.89 -3.96
N PRO A 41 14.96 -1.49 -4.61
CA PRO A 41 15.69 -2.37 -5.51
C PRO A 41 16.12 -3.68 -4.81
N GLY A 42 15.90 -4.82 -5.46
CA GLY A 42 16.30 -6.16 -4.98
C GLY A 42 15.47 -6.75 -3.84
N GLU A 43 14.55 -6.00 -3.22
CA GLU A 43 13.67 -6.53 -2.18
C GLU A 43 12.46 -7.27 -2.77
N ALA A 44 12.25 -8.52 -2.38
CA ALA A 44 11.12 -9.31 -2.88
C ALA A 44 9.74 -8.77 -2.44
N GLN A 45 9.71 -8.07 -1.31
CA GLN A 45 8.49 -7.51 -0.71
C GLN A 45 8.55 -5.98 -0.73
N ALA A 46 7.40 -5.36 -0.96
CA ALA A 46 7.22 -3.93 -0.77
C ALA A 46 6.81 -3.62 0.67
N VAL A 47 6.94 -2.36 1.07
CA VAL A 47 6.42 -1.84 2.34
C VAL A 47 5.22 -0.95 2.05
N LEU A 48 4.13 -1.18 2.77
CA LEU A 48 2.94 -0.34 2.80
C LEU A 48 2.90 0.41 4.13
N LEU A 49 2.69 1.72 4.06
CA LEU A 49 2.44 2.59 5.20
C LEU A 49 1.05 3.20 5.01
N HIS A 50 0.16 3.00 5.97
CA HIS A 50 -1.24 3.40 5.89
C HIS A 50 -1.59 4.31 7.06
N SER A 51 -2.19 5.47 6.80
CA SER A 51 -2.50 6.45 7.85
C SER A 51 -3.45 5.91 8.92
N ASP A 52 -4.44 5.12 8.52
CA ASP A 52 -5.39 4.49 9.45
C ASP A 52 -4.75 3.39 10.32
N LEU A 53 -3.63 2.80 9.86
CA LEU A 53 -2.86 1.81 10.62
C LEU A 53 -1.71 2.45 11.41
N GLY A 54 -1.81 3.77 11.68
CA GLY A 54 -0.81 4.50 12.45
C GLY A 54 0.56 4.62 11.76
N TRP A 55 0.62 4.39 10.44
CA TRP A 55 1.85 4.34 9.65
C TRP A 55 2.83 3.22 10.01
N GLU A 56 2.35 2.15 10.66
CA GLU A 56 3.20 0.99 10.93
C GLU A 56 3.60 0.30 9.61
N PRO A 57 4.89 -0.03 9.40
CA PRO A 57 5.34 -0.66 8.16
C PRO A 57 4.78 -2.08 8.00
N VAL A 58 3.98 -2.30 6.95
CA VAL A 58 3.46 -3.62 6.60
C VAL A 58 4.19 -4.15 5.36
N ARG A 59 4.86 -5.30 5.49
CA ARG A 59 5.48 -5.97 4.34
C ARG A 59 4.42 -6.67 3.51
N ILE A 60 4.36 -6.36 2.22
CA ILE A 60 3.36 -6.88 1.30
C ILE A 60 4.00 -7.39 0.02
N SER A 61 3.38 -8.42 -0.58
CA SER A 61 3.74 -8.94 -1.90
C SER A 61 2.48 -9.27 -2.71
N PRO A 62 2.56 -9.35 -4.05
CA PRO A 62 1.39 -9.58 -4.90
C PRO A 62 0.62 -10.86 -4.57
N ASP A 63 1.31 -11.90 -4.11
CA ASP A 63 0.73 -13.19 -3.73
C ASP A 63 -0.07 -13.16 -2.42
N MET A 64 0.04 -12.09 -1.64
CA MET A 64 -0.73 -11.90 -0.40
C MET A 64 -2.15 -11.39 -0.62
N PHE A 65 -2.52 -11.03 -1.86
CA PHE A 65 -3.88 -10.59 -2.17
C PHE A 65 -4.88 -11.73 -2.02
N ARG A 66 -5.95 -11.48 -1.27
CA ARG A 66 -7.07 -12.41 -1.09
C ARG A 66 -8.39 -11.66 -0.97
N ILE A 67 -9.49 -12.39 -1.16
CA ILE A 67 -10.83 -11.87 -0.91
C ILE A 67 -11.29 -12.39 0.45
N GLY A 68 -11.52 -11.46 1.38
CA GLY A 68 -12.15 -11.73 2.66
C GLY A 68 -13.67 -11.60 2.61
N ILE A 69 -14.29 -11.91 3.74
CA ILE A 69 -15.72 -11.71 3.97
C ILE A 69 -15.87 -10.86 5.22
N GLU A 70 -16.59 -9.74 5.11
CA GLU A 70 -16.89 -8.84 6.20
C GLU A 70 -18.42 -8.79 6.46
N GLY A 71 -18.78 -8.74 7.75
CA GLY A 71 -20.17 -8.69 8.23
C GLY A 71 -20.75 -10.06 8.64
N VAL A 72 -21.10 -10.18 9.93
CA VAL A 72 -22.07 -11.17 10.43
C VAL A 72 -23.06 -10.43 11.31
N SER A 73 -24.23 -10.13 10.76
CA SER A 73 -25.38 -9.70 11.54
C SER A 73 -26.65 -10.24 10.90
N GLU A 74 -27.65 -10.52 11.73
CA GLU A 74 -28.83 -11.36 11.50
C GLU A 74 -29.76 -10.93 10.34
N SER A 75 -29.38 -9.93 9.54
CA SER A 75 -30.18 -9.37 8.45
C SER A 75 -29.47 -9.19 7.10
N SER A 76 -28.15 -9.42 6.96
CA SER A 76 -27.39 -8.71 5.91
C SER A 76 -26.45 -9.57 5.06
N ALA A 77 -26.38 -9.19 3.78
CA ALA A 77 -25.51 -9.75 2.75
C ALA A 77 -24.02 -9.66 3.13
N PHE A 78 -23.29 -10.74 2.89
CA PHE A 78 -21.83 -10.77 2.99
C PHE A 78 -21.20 -9.78 2.00
N THR A 79 -20.34 -8.89 2.49
CA THR A 79 -19.55 -8.02 1.61
C THR A 79 -18.19 -8.67 1.38
N ARG A 80 -17.84 -8.85 0.11
CA ARG A 80 -16.49 -9.30 -0.29
C ARG A 80 -15.56 -8.10 -0.24
N VAL A 81 -14.49 -8.20 0.53
CA VAL A 81 -13.49 -7.12 0.67
C VAL A 81 -12.12 -7.61 0.22
N PRO A 82 -11.37 -6.83 -0.56
CA PRO A 82 -9.98 -7.14 -0.87
C PRO A 82 -9.12 -7.00 0.38
N ILE A 83 -8.19 -7.92 0.56
CA ILE A 83 -7.24 -7.94 1.68
C ILE A 83 -5.84 -8.18 1.12
N ILE A 84 -4.83 -7.53 1.68
CA ILE A 84 -3.42 -7.86 1.45
C ILE A 84 -2.72 -8.14 2.78
N GLY A 85 -2.26 -9.38 2.95
CA GLY A 85 -1.81 -9.86 4.27
C GLY A 85 -2.95 -9.79 5.29
N ASP A 86 -2.81 -8.87 6.25
CA ASP A 86 -3.80 -8.56 7.29
C ASP A 86 -4.48 -7.19 7.11
N VAL A 87 -4.17 -6.47 6.04
CA VAL A 87 -4.74 -5.15 5.74
C VAL A 87 -6.01 -5.29 4.91
N ILE A 88 -7.14 -4.86 5.45
CA ILE A 88 -8.40 -4.74 4.71
C ILE A 88 -8.31 -3.49 3.82
N LEU A 89 -8.70 -3.64 2.56
CA LEU A 89 -8.62 -2.58 1.56
C LEU A 89 -10.02 -2.25 1.05
N ASN A 90 -10.24 -1.00 0.66
CA ASN A 90 -11.32 -0.68 -0.26
C ASN A 90 -10.91 -0.97 -1.72
N HIS A 91 -11.88 -0.88 -2.63
CA HIS A 91 -11.63 -1.17 -4.04
C HIS A 91 -10.58 -0.24 -4.69
N PRO A 92 -10.62 1.10 -4.50
CA PRO A 92 -9.57 2.01 -4.98
C PRO A 92 -8.15 1.65 -4.51
N GLU A 93 -7.98 1.30 -3.23
CA GLU A 93 -6.67 0.94 -2.67
C GLU A 93 -6.12 -0.34 -3.28
N ALA A 94 -6.97 -1.37 -3.42
CA ALA A 94 -6.57 -2.63 -4.02
C ALA A 94 -6.13 -2.45 -5.48
N LEU A 95 -6.83 -1.59 -6.24
CA LEU A 95 -6.47 -1.26 -7.61
C LEU A 95 -5.16 -0.47 -7.66
N TRP A 96 -4.99 0.51 -6.79
CA TRP A 96 -3.78 1.32 -6.70
C TRP A 96 -2.55 0.50 -6.31
N LEU A 97 -2.68 -0.41 -5.33
CA LEU A 97 -1.60 -1.32 -4.93
C LEU A 97 -1.23 -2.27 -6.07
N THR A 98 -2.22 -2.80 -6.78
CA THR A 98 -1.98 -3.62 -7.97
C THR A 98 -1.18 -2.86 -9.01
N ALA A 99 -1.54 -1.60 -9.28
CA ALA A 99 -0.81 -0.74 -10.20
C ALA A 99 0.63 -0.47 -9.74
N CYS A 100 0.84 -0.22 -8.45
CA CYS A 100 2.17 -0.02 -7.87
C CYS A 100 3.05 -1.27 -8.04
N PHE A 101 2.53 -2.46 -7.73
CA PHE A 101 3.28 -3.71 -7.90
C PHE A 101 3.72 -3.95 -9.35
N GLN A 102 2.87 -3.61 -10.32
CA GLN A 102 3.19 -3.72 -11.75
C GLN A 102 4.23 -2.67 -12.18
N ALA A 103 4.04 -1.40 -11.78
CA ALA A 103 4.94 -0.31 -12.11
C ALA A 103 6.35 -0.47 -11.51
N SER A 104 6.44 -1.15 -10.35
CA SER A 104 7.69 -1.39 -9.64
C SER A 104 8.28 -2.78 -9.88
N ALA A 105 7.72 -3.59 -10.79
CA ALA A 105 8.13 -4.99 -10.97
C ALA A 105 9.60 -5.15 -11.35
N TRP A 106 10.09 -4.28 -12.24
CA TRP A 106 11.48 -4.27 -12.69
C TRP A 106 12.50 -4.04 -11.57
N LEU A 107 12.11 -3.46 -10.43
CA LEU A 107 13.00 -3.29 -9.27
C LEU A 107 13.20 -4.58 -8.47
N ARG A 108 12.31 -5.57 -8.60
CA ARG A 108 12.45 -6.86 -7.92
C ARG A 108 13.31 -7.86 -8.70
N ASP A 109 13.36 -7.68 -10.02
CA ASP A 109 14.02 -8.60 -10.95
C ASP A 109 15.47 -8.21 -11.28
N GLY A 110 15.96 -7.07 -10.78
CA GLY A 110 17.31 -6.53 -11.00
C GLY A 110 18.24 -6.80 -9.82
#